data_AF-A0A6J6J9M5-F1
#
_entry.id   AF-A0A6J6J9M5-F1
#
_cell.length_a   1.000
_cell.length_b   1.000
_cell.length_c   1.000
_cell.angle_alpha   90.00
_cell.angle_beta   90.00
_cell.angle_gamma   90.00
#
_symmetry.space_group_name_H-M   'P 1'
#
loop_
_entity.id
_entity.type
_entity.pdbx_description
1 polymer ?
#
loop_
_entity_poly.entity_id
_entity_poly.type
_entity_poly.pdbx_seq_one_letter_code
_entity_poly.pdbx_strand_id
1 'polypeptide(L)'
;MTTDSVPKLATATSPAGWKIGGMAKGAGMLAPALATMLVVITTDAEVSNIDDHLRAATSVSFDRLDSDGCTSTNDTVILMSSGASGIKAEAEEFQNLLVDVCMDLARQLMKDAEGAAHEIAIEVHGAASEADALEVGRAIARNNLFKTAIYGNDPNWGRILAAIGTTAAEYDPYDIDVEINGVRVSSKGGPDQDRSLVNLSAREVFIRIGLNAGDQRATILTNDLTKEYVIENSEYSS
;
A
#
# COMPACT_ATOMS: atom_id res chain seq x y z
N MET A 1 -13.05 -1.36 17.44
CA MET A 1 -12.35 -2.45 16.73
C MET A 1 -13.39 -3.48 16.34
N THR A 2 -13.36 -3.99 15.11
CA THR A 2 -14.28 -5.05 14.61
C THR A 2 -13.52 -6.37 14.54
N THR A 3 -13.07 -6.78 13.35
CA THR A 3 -12.17 -7.92 13.13
C THR A 3 -10.69 -7.61 13.40
N ASP A 4 -10.36 -6.37 13.80
CA ASP A 4 -9.00 -6.00 14.21
C ASP A 4 -8.49 -6.88 15.36
N SER A 5 -7.31 -7.47 15.19
CA SER A 5 -6.68 -8.26 16.25
C SER A 5 -5.88 -7.39 17.21
N VAL A 6 -5.41 -6.22 16.74
CA VAL A 6 -4.61 -5.26 17.52
C VAL A 6 -5.04 -3.80 17.29
N PRO A 7 -4.87 -2.92 18.31
CA PRO A 7 -5.01 -1.47 18.13
C PRO A 7 -3.94 -0.93 17.17
N LYS A 8 -4.32 0.01 16.31
CA LYS A 8 -3.43 0.65 15.33
C LYS A 8 -3.27 2.13 15.69
N LEU A 9 -2.08 2.51 16.13
CA LEU A 9 -1.79 3.83 16.68
C LEU A 9 -0.46 4.34 16.12
N ALA A 10 -0.41 5.62 15.76
CA ALA A 10 0.80 6.26 15.27
C ALA A 10 0.92 7.67 15.87
N THR A 11 2.15 8.10 16.14
CA THR A 11 2.42 9.44 16.67
C THR A 11 3.70 10.00 16.10
N ALA A 12 3.70 11.29 15.79
CA ALA A 12 4.88 12.05 15.42
C ALA A 12 4.99 13.33 16.28
N THR A 13 6.21 13.73 16.60
CA THR A 13 6.49 15.00 17.29
C THR A 13 7.43 15.81 16.42
N SER A 14 7.01 17.03 16.10
CA SER A 14 7.84 17.98 15.37
C SER A 14 9.00 18.47 16.25
N PRO A 15 10.18 18.71 15.68
CA PRO A 15 11.26 19.45 16.34
C PRO A 15 10.84 20.82 16.89
N ALA A 16 9.82 21.46 16.31
CA ALA A 16 9.24 22.71 16.80
C ALA A 16 8.37 22.53 18.07
N GLY A 17 8.00 21.30 18.42
CA GLY A 17 7.34 20.95 19.69
C GLY A 17 5.85 20.64 19.62
N TRP A 18 5.22 20.73 18.45
CA TRP A 18 3.84 20.27 18.22
C TRP A 18 3.79 18.77 17.84
N LYS A 19 2.60 18.17 17.88
CA LYS A 19 2.40 16.72 17.70
C LYS A 19 1.28 16.38 16.72
N ILE A 20 1.42 15.23 16.08
CA ILE A 20 0.35 14.54 15.36
C ILE A 20 0.17 13.17 16.00
N GLY A 21 -1.07 12.77 16.26
CA GLY A 21 -1.45 11.43 16.66
C GLY A 21 -2.51 10.89 15.74
N GLY A 22 -2.51 9.59 15.49
CA GLY A 22 -3.51 8.93 14.65
C GLY A 22 -3.88 7.57 15.20
N MET A 23 -5.12 7.18 14.93
CA MET A 23 -5.63 5.83 15.18
C MET A 23 -6.38 5.34 13.95
N ALA A 24 -6.24 4.05 13.65
CA ALA A 24 -6.90 3.41 12.53
C ALA A 24 -7.67 2.16 12.97
N LYS A 25 -8.71 1.83 12.21
CA LYS A 25 -9.51 0.61 12.33
C LYS A 25 -9.73 0.02 10.95
N GLY A 26 -9.63 -1.30 10.83
CA GLY A 26 -9.70 -2.10 9.62
C GLY A 26 -8.72 -3.28 9.70
N ALA A 27 -9.15 -4.49 9.33
CA ALA A 27 -8.32 -5.71 9.38
C ALA A 27 -8.78 -6.71 8.33
N GLY A 28 -10.08 -6.90 8.16
CA GLY A 28 -10.61 -7.46 6.92
C GLY A 28 -10.54 -6.46 5.79
N MET A 29 -10.52 -6.99 4.57
CA MET A 29 -11.06 -6.32 3.39
C MET A 29 -10.48 -4.90 3.15
N LEU A 30 -9.15 -4.83 3.15
CA LEU A 30 -8.32 -3.61 3.12
C LEU A 30 -7.88 -3.20 1.71
N ALA A 31 -8.73 -3.29 0.71
CA ALA A 31 -8.73 -2.24 -0.31
C ALA A 31 -9.68 -1.14 0.16
N PRO A 32 -9.69 0.08 -0.42
CA PRO A 32 -10.94 0.82 -0.36
C PRO A 32 -11.92 -0.14 -1.01
N ALA A 33 -12.74 -0.90 -0.18
CA ALA A 33 -13.52 -2.23 -0.10
C ALA A 33 -12.88 -3.62 0.01
N LEU A 34 -13.31 -4.44 0.95
CA LEU A 34 -14.67 -4.67 1.49
C LEU A 34 -14.81 -4.37 2.98
N ALA A 35 -13.89 -3.62 3.59
CA ALA A 35 -13.99 -3.19 4.99
C ALA A 35 -14.02 -1.69 5.09
N THR A 36 -14.76 -1.25 6.10
CA THR A 36 -14.74 0.13 6.56
C THR A 36 -13.40 0.44 7.21
N MET A 37 -12.55 1.15 6.49
CA MET A 37 -11.37 1.81 7.04
C MET A 37 -11.84 3.10 7.73
N LEU A 38 -11.59 3.20 9.05
CA LEU A 38 -11.81 4.44 9.80
C LEU A 38 -10.50 4.92 10.38
N VAL A 39 -10.10 6.13 10.02
CA VAL A 39 -8.88 6.75 10.50
C VAL A 39 -9.21 8.11 11.11
N VAL A 40 -8.76 8.33 12.33
CA VAL A 40 -8.88 9.62 13.02
C VAL A 40 -7.49 10.10 13.37
N ILE A 41 -7.15 11.28 12.89
CA ILE A 41 -5.88 11.96 13.08
C ILE A 41 -6.13 13.27 13.81
N THR A 42 -5.32 13.55 14.83
CA THR A 42 -5.39 14.77 15.62
C THR A 42 -4.04 15.45 15.68
N THR A 43 -4.05 16.78 15.72
CA THR A 43 -2.85 17.59 15.94
C THR A 43 -3.15 18.77 16.87
N ASP A 44 -2.15 19.15 17.65
CA ASP A 44 -2.17 20.38 18.45
C ASP A 44 -1.54 21.58 17.74
N ALA A 45 -1.00 21.40 16.52
CA ALA A 45 -0.47 22.48 15.69
C ALA A 45 -1.58 23.39 15.13
N GLU A 46 -1.25 24.66 14.88
CA GLU A 46 -2.06 25.53 14.02
C GLU A 46 -1.70 25.27 12.55
N VAL A 47 -2.68 24.84 11.75
CA VAL A 47 -2.46 24.36 10.37
C VAL A 47 -3.36 25.14 9.40
N SER A 48 -2.76 25.63 8.30
CA SER A 48 -3.50 26.19 7.16
C SER A 48 -3.67 25.13 6.07
N ASN A 49 -4.70 25.22 5.23
CA ASN A 49 -4.94 24.26 4.12
C ASN A 49 -4.98 22.79 4.57
N ILE A 50 -5.64 22.52 5.71
CA ILE A 50 -5.66 21.19 6.33
C ILE A 50 -6.26 20.09 5.42
N ASP A 51 -7.21 20.44 4.55
CA ASP A 51 -7.81 19.50 3.58
C ASP A 51 -6.79 19.09 2.50
N ASP A 52 -6.01 20.04 1.98
CA ASP A 52 -4.98 19.75 0.98
C ASP A 52 -3.90 18.82 1.54
N HIS A 53 -3.47 19.10 2.77
CA HIS A 53 -2.52 18.23 3.47
C HIS A 53 -3.06 16.82 3.67
N LEU A 54 -4.33 16.70 4.08
CA LEU A 54 -4.98 15.42 4.25
C LEU A 54 -5.05 14.64 2.93
N ARG A 55 -5.53 15.27 1.85
CA ARG A 55 -5.63 14.62 0.53
C ARG A 55 -4.27 14.18 0.00
N ALA A 56 -3.25 15.03 0.13
CA ALA A 56 -1.90 14.68 -0.28
C ALA A 56 -1.38 13.46 0.52
N ALA A 57 -1.62 13.43 1.83
CA ALA A 57 -1.20 12.31 2.67
C ALA A 57 -1.95 11.01 2.36
N THR A 58 -3.28 11.05 2.21
CA THR A 58 -4.06 9.84 1.88
C THR A 58 -3.71 9.28 0.51
N SER A 59 -3.41 10.15 -0.46
CA SER A 59 -3.09 9.77 -1.84
C SER A 59 -1.84 8.90 -1.97
N VAL A 60 -0.92 8.96 -0.99
CA VAL A 60 0.31 8.17 -0.96
C VAL A 60 0.27 7.01 0.05
N SER A 61 -0.73 6.98 0.93
CA SER A 61 -0.86 5.97 1.99
C SER A 61 -2.08 5.07 1.79
N PHE A 62 -3.23 5.45 2.33
CA PHE A 62 -4.44 4.64 2.41
C PHE A 62 -5.01 4.36 1.03
N ASP A 63 -4.95 5.34 0.12
CA ASP A 63 -5.43 5.16 -1.25
C ASP A 63 -4.58 4.14 -2.02
N ARG A 64 -3.35 3.86 -1.55
CA ARG A 64 -2.42 2.88 -2.13
C ARG A 64 -2.36 1.56 -1.36
N LEU A 65 -3.22 1.36 -0.36
CA LEU A 65 -3.42 0.08 0.30
C LEU A 65 -4.58 -0.67 -0.38
N ASP A 66 -4.28 -1.84 -0.94
CA ASP A 66 -5.22 -2.62 -1.76
C ASP A 66 -5.09 -4.12 -1.47
N SER A 67 -5.84 -4.62 -0.49
CA SER A 67 -5.77 -6.02 -0.06
C SER A 67 -6.61 -6.96 -0.93
N ASP A 68 -7.86 -6.62 -1.23
CA ASP A 68 -8.85 -7.49 -1.89
C ASP A 68 -9.60 -6.85 -3.08
N GLY A 69 -9.38 -5.56 -3.35
CA GLY A 69 -9.78 -4.86 -4.57
C GLY A 69 -11.26 -4.49 -4.74
N CYS A 70 -12.12 -4.65 -3.75
CA CYS A 70 -13.50 -4.13 -3.79
C CYS A 70 -13.51 -2.64 -3.33
N THR A 71 -14.49 -1.71 -3.58
CA THR A 71 -14.67 -0.38 -2.82
C THR A 71 -15.73 -0.14 -1.68
N SER A 72 -15.33 0.29 -0.45
CA SER A 72 -16.13 0.22 0.81
C SER A 72 -16.98 1.46 0.94
N THR A 73 -18.20 1.26 1.40
CA THR A 73 -19.21 2.32 1.40
C THR A 73 -19.03 3.35 2.51
N ASN A 74 -18.11 3.12 3.46
CA ASN A 74 -17.98 3.90 4.69
C ASN A 74 -16.54 4.36 4.99
N ASP A 75 -15.61 4.20 4.05
CA ASP A 75 -14.21 4.57 4.28
C ASP A 75 -14.11 6.06 4.61
N THR A 76 -13.48 6.35 5.76
CA THR A 76 -13.43 7.70 6.32
C THR A 76 -12.08 7.98 6.95
N VAL A 77 -11.43 9.06 6.52
CA VAL A 77 -10.24 9.63 7.17
C VAL A 77 -10.56 11.04 7.63
N ILE A 78 -10.37 11.31 8.92
CA ILE A 78 -10.64 12.62 9.53
C ILE A 78 -9.34 13.15 10.12
N LEU A 79 -9.00 14.40 9.79
CA LEU A 79 -7.92 15.16 10.42
C LEU A 79 -8.49 16.35 11.18
N MET A 80 -8.17 16.45 12.47
CA MET A 80 -8.59 17.55 13.35
C MET A 80 -7.38 18.29 13.91
N SER A 81 -7.37 19.61 13.74
CA SER A 81 -6.38 20.51 14.34
C SER A 81 -7.04 21.31 15.46
N SER A 82 -6.41 21.30 16.64
CA SER A 82 -6.91 22.05 17.81
C SER A 82 -6.19 23.39 18.03
N GLY A 83 -4.98 23.58 17.46
CA GLY A 83 -4.14 24.75 17.72
C GLY A 83 -3.63 24.87 19.17
N ALA A 84 -3.82 23.84 20.02
CA ALA A 84 -3.51 23.91 21.45
C ALA A 84 -2.02 24.11 21.79
N SER A 85 -1.11 23.81 20.85
CA SER A 85 0.32 24.09 21.00
C SER A 85 0.66 25.58 20.84
N GLY A 86 -0.20 26.36 20.19
CA GLY A 86 0.08 27.74 19.78
C GLY A 86 1.19 27.88 18.74
N ILE A 87 1.65 26.76 18.15
CA ILE A 87 2.70 26.74 17.14
C ILE A 87 2.06 26.57 15.76
N LYS A 88 2.34 27.52 14.87
CA LYS A 88 2.01 27.39 13.45
C LYS A 88 3.00 26.44 12.78
N ALA A 89 2.49 25.32 12.28
CA ALA A 89 3.32 24.35 11.57
C ALA A 89 3.78 24.92 10.22
N GLU A 90 5.04 24.65 9.87
CA GLU A 90 5.54 24.84 8.51
C GLU A 90 4.88 23.79 7.61
N ALA A 91 4.51 24.17 6.38
CA ALA A 91 3.66 23.35 5.52
C ALA A 91 4.36 22.06 5.06
N GLU A 92 5.63 22.14 4.65
CA GLU A 92 6.41 20.97 4.22
C GLU A 92 6.67 20.03 5.41
N GLU A 93 7.04 20.58 6.56
CA GLU A 93 7.21 19.81 7.80
C GLU A 93 5.92 19.08 8.20
N PHE A 94 4.78 19.79 8.21
CA PHE A 94 3.48 19.21 8.53
C PHE A 94 3.11 18.10 7.55
N GLN A 95 3.29 18.35 6.25
CA GLN A 95 3.01 17.35 5.22
C GLN A 95 3.83 16.08 5.43
N ASN A 96 5.13 16.20 5.67
CA ASN A 96 6.02 15.06 5.85
C ASN A 96 5.63 14.23 7.07
N LEU A 97 5.42 14.87 8.23
CA LEU A 97 5.02 14.17 9.46
C LEU A 97 3.62 13.56 9.35
N LEU A 98 2.70 14.21 8.63
CA LEU A 98 1.38 13.65 8.37
C LEU A 98 1.47 12.41 7.46
N VAL A 99 2.28 12.45 6.40
CA VAL A 99 2.54 11.29 5.53
C VAL A 99 3.14 10.15 6.33
N ASP A 100 4.11 10.41 7.20
CA ASP A 100 4.74 9.38 8.03
C ASP A 100 3.71 8.68 8.95
N VAL A 101 2.85 9.47 9.62
CA VAL A 101 1.77 8.93 10.47
C VAL A 101 0.78 8.11 9.64
N CYS A 102 0.35 8.62 8.49
CA CYS A 102 -0.59 7.93 7.61
C CYS A 102 0.01 6.63 7.04
N MET A 103 1.28 6.63 6.66
CA MET A 103 2.00 5.45 6.15
C MET A 103 2.23 4.40 7.24
N ASP A 104 2.55 4.81 8.47
CA ASP A 104 2.65 3.90 9.61
C ASP A 104 1.31 3.21 9.87
N LEU A 105 0.21 3.97 9.94
CA LEU A 105 -1.13 3.41 10.08
C LEU A 105 -1.50 2.48 8.92
N ALA A 106 -1.18 2.83 7.67
CA ALA A 106 -1.43 1.96 6.50
C ALA A 106 -0.67 0.63 6.60
N ARG A 107 0.59 0.64 7.06
CA ARG A 107 1.36 -0.59 7.30
C ARG A 107 0.77 -1.42 8.45
N GLN A 108 0.33 -0.77 9.53
CA GLN A 108 -0.35 -1.46 10.63
C GLN A 108 -1.68 -2.10 10.19
N LEU A 109 -2.44 -1.42 9.31
CA LEU A 109 -3.63 -2.00 8.66
C LEU A 109 -3.24 -3.24 7.85
N MET A 110 -2.29 -3.13 6.92
CA MET A 110 -1.82 -4.25 6.09
C MET A 110 -1.30 -5.44 6.92
N LYS A 111 -0.59 -5.16 8.01
CA LYS A 111 -0.02 -6.17 8.90
C LYS A 111 -1.10 -6.97 9.63
N ASP A 112 -2.19 -6.31 9.99
CA ASP A 112 -3.35 -6.92 10.65
C ASP A 112 -4.39 -7.45 9.65
N ALA A 113 -4.02 -7.58 8.37
CA ALA A 113 -4.92 -8.07 7.34
C ALA A 113 -5.36 -9.52 7.60
N GLU A 114 -6.68 -9.76 7.52
CA GLU A 114 -7.33 -11.07 7.71
C GLU A 114 -6.67 -12.18 6.89
N GLY A 115 -6.28 -13.26 7.57
CA GLY A 115 -5.66 -14.43 6.97
C GLY A 115 -4.32 -14.21 6.24
N ALA A 116 -3.72 -13.01 6.24
CA ALA A 116 -2.53 -12.72 5.43
C ALA A 116 -1.24 -13.36 6.00
N ALA A 117 -0.48 -14.04 5.13
CA ALA A 117 0.83 -14.59 5.47
C ALA A 117 1.97 -13.68 5.02
N HIS A 118 1.75 -12.86 3.98
CA HIS A 118 2.73 -11.90 3.46
C HIS A 118 2.20 -10.45 3.44
N GLU A 119 3.12 -9.52 3.59
CA GLU A 119 3.00 -8.07 3.46
C GLU A 119 3.77 -7.66 2.21
N ILE A 120 3.06 -7.27 1.15
CA ILE A 120 3.63 -7.10 -0.18
C ILE A 120 3.65 -5.62 -0.57
N ALA A 121 4.83 -5.10 -0.90
CA ALA A 121 4.99 -3.77 -1.49
C ALA A 121 5.39 -3.92 -2.96
N ILE A 122 4.56 -3.38 -3.86
CA ILE A 122 4.78 -3.37 -5.31
C ILE A 122 5.17 -1.95 -5.72
N GLU A 123 6.46 -1.71 -5.93
CA GLU A 123 6.98 -0.46 -6.47
C GLU A 123 7.05 -0.55 -7.99
N VAL A 124 6.29 0.28 -8.68
CA VAL A 124 6.39 0.48 -10.13
C VAL A 124 7.16 1.77 -10.37
N HIS A 125 8.21 1.71 -11.18
CA HIS A 125 9.04 2.85 -11.52
C HIS A 125 9.33 2.92 -13.02
N GLY A 126 9.79 4.09 -13.45
CA GLY A 126 10.03 4.35 -14.87
C GLY A 126 8.74 4.37 -15.68
N ALA A 127 7.62 4.74 -15.07
CA ALA A 127 6.34 4.88 -15.77
C ALA A 127 6.27 6.22 -16.50
N ALA A 128 5.48 6.29 -17.58
CA ALA A 128 5.23 7.54 -18.31
C ALA A 128 4.46 8.56 -17.45
N SER A 129 3.52 8.09 -16.62
CA SER A 129 2.82 8.89 -15.62
C SER A 129 2.70 8.16 -14.28
N GLU A 130 2.43 8.90 -13.20
CA GLU A 130 2.12 8.28 -11.90
C GLU A 130 0.81 7.45 -11.98
N ALA A 131 -0.15 7.89 -12.80
CA ALA A 131 -1.39 7.15 -13.04
C ALA A 131 -1.10 5.76 -13.64
N ASP A 132 -0.18 5.67 -14.59
CA ASP A 132 0.25 4.39 -15.18
C ASP A 132 0.92 3.49 -14.13
N ALA A 133 1.79 4.07 -13.28
CA ALA A 133 2.44 3.33 -12.20
C ALA A 133 1.41 2.76 -11.20
N LEU A 134 0.41 3.56 -10.83
CA LEU A 134 -0.69 3.15 -9.96
C LEU A 134 -1.57 2.09 -10.61
N GLU A 135 -1.89 2.23 -11.90
CA GLU A 135 -2.69 1.24 -12.64
C GLU A 135 -1.99 -0.12 -12.66
N VAL A 136 -0.71 -0.14 -13.02
CA VAL A 136 0.11 -1.36 -13.03
C VAL A 136 0.22 -1.98 -11.65
N GLY A 137 0.53 -1.18 -10.63
CA GLY A 137 0.64 -1.66 -9.25
C GLY A 137 -0.67 -2.31 -8.77
N ARG A 138 -1.82 -1.68 -9.06
CA ARG A 138 -3.15 -2.22 -8.69
C ARG A 138 -3.51 -3.47 -9.49
N ALA A 139 -3.21 -3.51 -10.78
CA ALA A 139 -3.47 -4.69 -11.60
C ALA A 139 -2.74 -5.93 -11.07
N ILE A 140 -1.48 -5.76 -10.62
CA ILE A 140 -0.71 -6.83 -9.96
C ILE A 140 -1.32 -7.15 -8.58
N ALA A 141 -1.57 -6.15 -7.74
CA ALA A 141 -2.08 -6.34 -6.38
C ALA A 141 -3.42 -7.10 -6.32
N ARG A 142 -4.27 -6.90 -7.33
CA ARG A 142 -5.60 -7.53 -7.47
C ARG A 142 -5.58 -8.85 -8.23
N ASN A 143 -4.41 -9.31 -8.70
CA ASN A 143 -4.32 -10.54 -9.48
C ASN A 143 -4.27 -11.78 -8.58
N ASN A 144 -5.34 -12.57 -8.57
CA ASN A 144 -5.45 -13.78 -7.74
C ASN A 144 -4.33 -14.81 -8.01
N LEU A 145 -3.88 -14.95 -9.26
CA LEU A 145 -2.75 -15.84 -9.56
C LEU A 145 -1.48 -15.32 -8.89
N PHE A 146 -1.17 -14.05 -9.01
CA PHE A 146 -0.02 -13.46 -8.33
C PHE A 146 -0.10 -13.66 -6.81
N LYS A 147 -1.21 -13.28 -6.17
CA LYS A 147 -1.40 -13.39 -4.72
C LYS A 147 -1.27 -14.83 -4.21
N THR A 148 -1.83 -15.81 -4.93
CA THR A 148 -1.71 -17.24 -4.57
C THR A 148 -0.31 -17.80 -4.83
N ALA A 149 0.45 -17.24 -5.78
CA ALA A 149 1.85 -17.64 -6.00
C ALA A 149 2.73 -17.21 -4.82
N ILE A 150 2.58 -15.97 -4.35
CA ILE A 150 3.31 -15.47 -3.18
C ILE A 150 2.98 -16.28 -1.93
N TYR A 151 1.69 -16.56 -1.66
CA TYR A 151 1.31 -17.48 -0.58
C TYR A 151 1.99 -18.85 -0.71
N GLY A 152 2.07 -19.39 -1.93
CA GLY A 152 2.76 -20.63 -2.25
C GLY A 152 4.29 -20.56 -2.25
N ASN A 153 4.89 -19.42 -1.88
CA ASN A 153 6.33 -19.17 -1.97
C ASN A 153 6.92 -19.38 -3.38
N ASP A 154 6.12 -19.11 -4.43
CA ASP A 154 6.54 -19.20 -5.83
C ASP A 154 6.83 -17.80 -6.40
N PRO A 155 8.10 -17.42 -6.62
CA PRO A 155 8.51 -16.15 -7.23
C PRO A 155 8.19 -16.12 -8.73
N ASN A 156 6.90 -16.09 -9.06
CA ASN A 156 6.38 -16.28 -10.41
C ASN A 156 6.25 -14.95 -11.16
N TRP A 157 7.36 -14.47 -11.73
CA TRP A 157 7.36 -13.24 -12.53
C TRP A 157 6.49 -13.31 -13.79
N GLY A 158 6.20 -14.50 -14.32
CA GLY A 158 5.27 -14.68 -15.43
C GLY A 158 3.84 -14.22 -15.08
N ARG A 159 3.38 -14.45 -13.85
CA ARG A 159 2.09 -13.96 -13.35
C ARG A 159 2.07 -12.44 -13.19
N ILE A 160 3.21 -11.85 -12.85
CA ILE A 160 3.39 -10.39 -12.77
C ILE A 160 3.26 -9.78 -14.17
N LEU A 161 4.03 -10.26 -15.15
CA LEU A 161 3.94 -9.78 -16.54
C LEU A 161 2.54 -9.96 -17.14
N ALA A 162 1.87 -11.08 -16.84
CA ALA A 162 0.50 -11.31 -17.27
C ALA A 162 -0.48 -10.28 -16.70
N ALA A 163 -0.30 -9.85 -15.44
CA ALA A 163 -1.12 -8.80 -14.84
C ALA A 163 -0.83 -7.43 -15.47
N ILE A 164 0.45 -7.08 -15.67
CA ILE A 164 0.85 -5.85 -16.38
C ILE A 164 0.19 -5.78 -17.77
N GLY A 165 0.18 -6.91 -18.50
CA GLY A 165 -0.43 -7.04 -19.82
C GLY A 165 -1.94 -6.77 -19.91
N THR A 166 -2.63 -6.59 -18.78
CA THR A 166 -4.06 -6.22 -18.74
C THR A 166 -4.31 -4.71 -18.62
N THR A 167 -3.26 -3.93 -18.45
CA THR A 167 -3.34 -2.47 -18.25
C THR A 167 -3.33 -1.70 -19.56
N ALA A 168 -3.78 -0.45 -19.52
CA ALA A 168 -3.68 0.52 -20.60
C ALA A 168 -2.45 1.44 -20.46
N ALA A 169 -1.59 1.19 -19.46
CA ALA A 169 -0.39 1.96 -19.19
C ALA A 169 0.56 1.98 -20.40
N GLU A 170 1.28 3.09 -20.56
CA GLU A 170 2.31 3.22 -21.60
C GLU A 170 3.60 2.50 -21.19
N TYR A 171 3.98 1.45 -21.93
CA TYR A 171 5.26 0.73 -21.77
C TYR A 171 5.57 -0.14 -23.01
N ASP A 172 6.82 -0.58 -23.16
CA ASP A 172 7.22 -1.61 -24.14
C ASP A 172 7.22 -2.99 -23.47
N PRO A 173 6.40 -3.96 -23.91
CA PRO A 173 6.37 -5.32 -23.35
C PRO A 173 7.73 -6.05 -23.37
N TYR A 174 8.65 -5.63 -24.23
CA TYR A 174 10.00 -6.18 -24.36
C TYR A 174 11.06 -5.40 -23.57
N ASP A 175 10.67 -4.37 -22.80
CA ASP A 175 11.57 -3.56 -21.98
C ASP A 175 11.09 -3.42 -20.53
N ILE A 176 10.50 -4.50 -19.98
CA ILE A 176 10.07 -4.57 -18.58
C ILE A 176 11.10 -5.34 -17.76
N ASP A 177 11.44 -4.81 -16.59
CA ASP A 177 12.25 -5.49 -15.58
C ASP A 177 11.40 -5.84 -14.35
N VAL A 178 11.62 -7.03 -13.78
CA VAL A 178 10.97 -7.49 -12.55
C VAL A 178 12.02 -7.97 -11.56
N GLU A 179 12.03 -7.37 -10.38
CA GLU A 179 12.83 -7.77 -9.25
C GLU A 179 11.93 -8.17 -8.07
N ILE A 180 12.28 -9.26 -7.40
CA ILE A 180 11.59 -9.75 -6.20
C ILE A 180 12.64 -9.93 -5.10
N ASN A 181 12.48 -9.24 -3.98
CA ASN A 181 13.39 -9.25 -2.83
C ASN A 181 14.87 -9.07 -3.22
N GLY A 182 15.16 -8.14 -4.13
CA GLY A 182 16.53 -7.83 -4.57
C GLY A 182 17.07 -8.71 -5.70
N VAL A 183 16.32 -9.72 -6.15
CA VAL A 183 16.71 -10.60 -7.27
C VAL A 183 15.94 -10.21 -8.52
N ARG A 184 16.64 -9.71 -9.54
CA ARG A 184 16.06 -9.39 -10.84
C ARG A 184 15.80 -10.67 -11.63
N VAL A 185 14.58 -11.18 -11.53
CA VAL A 185 14.12 -12.45 -12.11
C VAL A 185 13.66 -12.32 -13.56
N SER A 186 13.31 -11.11 -13.99
CA SER A 186 13.04 -10.79 -15.38
C SER A 186 13.75 -9.50 -15.78
N SER A 187 14.30 -9.49 -16.99
CA SER A 187 14.81 -8.27 -17.61
C SER A 187 14.46 -8.26 -19.08
N LYS A 188 14.08 -7.08 -19.60
CA LYS A 188 13.64 -6.89 -21.00
C LYS A 188 12.55 -7.88 -21.43
N GLY A 189 11.55 -8.06 -20.56
CA GLY A 189 10.42 -8.96 -20.79
C GLY A 189 10.77 -10.46 -20.85
N GLY A 190 12.02 -10.84 -20.56
CA GLY A 190 12.51 -12.22 -20.58
C GLY A 190 13.06 -12.68 -19.22
N PRO A 191 13.43 -13.96 -19.09
CA PRO A 191 14.08 -14.47 -17.88
C PRO A 191 15.46 -13.83 -17.67
N ASP A 192 15.82 -13.53 -16.42
CA ASP A 192 17.17 -13.07 -16.03
C ASP A 192 17.77 -14.02 -14.97
N GLN A 193 17.88 -13.59 -13.71
CA GLN A 193 18.44 -14.43 -12.66
C GLN A 193 17.51 -15.60 -12.31
N ASP A 194 18.09 -16.70 -11.82
CA ASP A 194 17.32 -17.84 -11.37
C ASP A 194 16.42 -17.44 -10.20
N ARG A 195 15.11 -17.66 -10.37
CA ARG A 195 14.10 -17.39 -9.36
C ARG A 195 14.31 -18.18 -8.07
N SER A 196 15.07 -19.28 -8.10
CA SER A 196 15.46 -20.03 -6.89
C SER A 196 16.29 -19.22 -5.90
N LEU A 197 16.88 -18.10 -6.34
CA LEU A 197 17.61 -17.16 -5.49
C LEU A 197 16.68 -16.24 -4.67
N VAL A 198 15.40 -16.16 -5.02
CA VAL A 198 14.42 -15.34 -4.29
C VAL A 198 14.03 -16.06 -3.00
N ASN A 199 14.18 -15.37 -1.87
CA ASN A 199 13.67 -15.85 -0.59
C ASN A 199 12.32 -15.19 -0.27
N LEU A 200 11.25 -16.00 -0.20
CA LEU A 200 9.90 -15.57 0.21
C LEU A 200 9.52 -16.06 1.61
N SER A 201 10.44 -16.62 2.40
CA SER A 201 10.11 -17.12 3.74
C SER A 201 9.75 -16.03 4.75
N ALA A 202 10.15 -14.79 4.47
CA ALA A 202 9.82 -13.64 5.30
C ALA A 202 8.42 -13.14 4.96
N ARG A 203 7.71 -12.61 5.96
CA ARG A 203 6.39 -11.99 5.76
C ARG A 203 6.48 -10.81 4.78
N GLU A 204 7.55 -10.01 4.87
CA GLU A 204 7.76 -8.87 3.97
C GLU A 204 8.23 -9.33 2.58
N VAL A 205 7.53 -8.88 1.54
CA VAL A 205 7.85 -9.13 0.14
C VAL A 205 7.91 -7.79 -0.59
N PHE A 206 9.04 -7.51 -1.22
CA PHE A 206 9.23 -6.33 -2.06
C PHE A 206 9.33 -6.74 -3.53
N ILE A 207 8.51 -6.10 -4.36
CA ILE A 207 8.48 -6.31 -5.79
C ILE A 207 8.75 -4.97 -6.45
N ARG A 208 9.73 -4.95 -7.35
CA ARG A 208 10.12 -3.76 -8.09
C ARG A 208 9.95 -4.00 -9.57
N ILE A 209 9.15 -3.16 -10.23
CA ILE A 209 8.80 -3.23 -11.64
C ILE A 209 9.37 -2.01 -12.35
N GLY A 210 10.22 -2.22 -13.34
CA GLY A 210 10.71 -1.18 -14.23
C GLY A 210 9.92 -1.19 -15.54
N LEU A 211 9.18 -0.12 -15.84
CA LEU A 211 8.46 0.04 -17.13
C LEU A 211 9.29 0.74 -18.21
N ASN A 212 10.35 1.44 -17.84
CA ASN A 212 11.29 2.13 -18.74
C ASN A 212 10.64 3.09 -19.77
N ALA A 213 9.45 3.63 -19.46
CA ALA A 213 8.66 4.54 -20.28
C ALA A 213 8.69 6.01 -19.81
N GLY A 214 9.28 6.30 -18.65
CA GLY A 214 9.39 7.66 -18.09
C GLY A 214 10.17 7.72 -16.79
N ASP A 215 9.85 8.68 -15.92
CA ASP A 215 10.52 8.91 -14.63
C ASP A 215 9.59 8.82 -13.42
N GLN A 216 8.30 8.54 -13.64
CA GLN A 216 7.30 8.46 -12.58
C GLN A 216 7.35 7.11 -11.87
N ARG A 217 6.83 7.10 -10.63
CA ARG A 217 6.79 5.92 -9.77
C ARG A 217 5.61 5.96 -8.82
N ALA A 218 5.15 4.79 -8.42
CA ALA A 218 4.18 4.61 -7.36
C ALA A 218 4.38 3.26 -6.67
N THR A 219 4.00 3.18 -5.40
CA THR A 219 4.03 1.94 -4.62
C THR A 219 2.61 1.60 -4.17
N ILE A 220 2.20 0.35 -4.41
CA ILE A 220 0.96 -0.23 -3.89
C ILE A 220 1.31 -1.24 -2.79
N LEU A 221 0.58 -1.17 -1.68
CA LEU A 221 0.66 -2.12 -0.57
C LEU A 221 -0.48 -3.13 -0.68
N THR A 222 -0.18 -4.42 -0.52
CA THR A 222 -1.17 -5.50 -0.63
C THR A 222 -0.74 -6.71 0.21
N ASN A 223 -1.58 -7.75 0.23
CA ASN A 223 -1.32 -9.02 0.88
C ASN A 223 -1.40 -10.17 -0.12
N ASP A 224 -1.06 -11.37 0.32
CA ASP A 224 -1.29 -12.60 -0.43
C ASP A 224 -2.75 -13.09 -0.29
N LEU A 225 -3.12 -14.12 -1.06
CA LEU A 225 -4.44 -14.75 -1.00
C LEU A 225 -4.29 -16.15 -0.43
N THR A 226 -4.73 -16.31 0.82
CA THR A 226 -4.54 -17.51 1.62
C THR A 226 -5.83 -18.32 1.74
N LYS A 227 -5.74 -19.52 2.33
CA LYS A 227 -6.93 -20.32 2.65
C LYS A 227 -7.70 -19.70 3.81
N GLU A 228 -6.97 -19.15 4.77
CA GLU A 228 -7.48 -18.50 5.96
C GLU A 228 -8.39 -17.31 5.59
N TYR A 229 -7.98 -16.49 4.61
CA TYR A 229 -8.82 -15.41 4.08
C TYR A 229 -10.18 -15.93 3.57
N VAL A 230 -10.17 -17.04 2.82
CA VAL A 230 -11.39 -17.66 2.28
C VAL A 230 -12.28 -18.21 3.40
N ILE A 231 -11.69 -18.85 4.41
CA ILE A 231 -12.44 -19.39 5.57
C ILE A 231 -13.10 -18.25 6.34
N GLU A 232 -12.34 -17.21 6.71
CA GLU A 232 -12.82 -16.08 7.50
C GLU A 232 -13.99 -15.35 6.81
N ASN A 233 -13.91 -15.17 5.49
CA ASN A 233 -14.92 -14.43 4.73
C ASN A 233 -16.04 -15.30 4.12
N SER A 234 -16.04 -16.62 4.36
CA SER A 234 -17.12 -17.51 3.90
C SER A 234 -17.92 -18.17 5.02
N GLU A 235 -17.30 -18.40 6.18
CA GLU A 235 -17.97 -19.03 7.33
C GLU A 235 -18.69 -18.02 8.24
N TYR A 236 -18.25 -16.77 8.25
CA TYR A 236 -18.84 -15.69 9.03
C TYR A 236 -19.50 -14.66 8.11
N SER A 237 -20.68 -14.16 8.49
CA SER A 237 -21.28 -13.00 7.83
C SER A 237 -20.73 -11.73 8.47
N SER A 238 -20.01 -10.93 7.70
CA SER A 238 -19.41 -9.65 8.09
C SER A 238 -20.22 -8.44 7.64
#